data_AF-A0A3A5LB33-F1
#
_entry.id   AF-A0A3A5LB33-F1
#
_cell.length_a   1.000
_cell.length_b   1.000
_cell.length_c   1.000
_cell.angle_alpha   90.00
_cell.angle_beta   90.00
_cell.angle_gamma   90.00
#
_symmetry.space_group_name_H-M   'P 1'
#
loop_
_entity.id
_entity.type
_entity.pdbx_description
1 polymer ?
#
loop_
_entity_poly.entity_id
_entity_poly.type
_entity_poly.pdbx_seq_one_letter_code
_entity_poly.pdbx_strand_id
1 'polypeptide(L)'
;MITVNIWLSTTQLFNKRITHRYFGPLLASQDNNEHIGHVNIQLEITENSMHFAYSQTALEPLKGKATLKTIAVPVDEKKESHASHKPQWVRCNSFTLSFWPEDRPKLLKEAAHLFFKLTDSKPRVKGVKPEFKTHAEDMLLEETAPQPVTIKHPTLHYRKDNAISLQLQKLKRELIEFADLHAMLPLSQFKLEENREQQKKLLQQKQALDLSHTQKMQQLQYELQKNRKAQQKTQTQLTRKKTVHRYLSRLEQRDDQSNAQFLALTKEINKLTKQQQRLVHEEEGLLRTQKKLEKHYHRDNQSLDEQLVQRQQEEQEWRGQLDGATLRLNGRDEEEMKILRAQYIDLSLRENAFLAAESQVTTGRHPDMTLYLPAADSVTIGLDEKKIMQAMAEEKDQTYSFIVNNCASSVKRCLLAGIDNALKKQLQDQGLEPDFFKVKKIETCQSLKKWTKTLEHHLIMLNAAAHRSETTPSMNL
;
A
#
# COMPACT_ATOMS: atom_id res chain seq x y z
N MET A 1 3.83 5.04 -27.31
CA MET A 1 3.09 5.64 -28.46
C MET A 1 3.41 7.12 -28.55
N ILE A 2 3.62 7.64 -29.75
CA ILE A 2 4.02 9.04 -29.96
C ILE A 2 2.96 9.74 -30.81
N THR A 3 2.42 10.83 -30.30
CA THR A 3 1.40 11.64 -30.98
C THR A 3 1.97 13.02 -31.29
N VAL A 4 1.88 13.46 -32.54
CA VAL A 4 2.31 14.80 -32.97
C VAL A 4 1.07 15.61 -33.34
N ASN A 5 0.80 16.67 -32.58
CA ASN A 5 -0.36 17.54 -32.80
C ASN A 5 0.08 18.86 -33.43
N ILE A 6 -0.55 19.25 -34.53
CA ILE A 6 -0.15 20.40 -35.35
C ILE A 6 -1.34 21.34 -35.53
N TRP A 7 -1.18 22.57 -35.09
CA TRP A 7 -2.02 23.72 -35.42
C TRP A 7 -1.31 24.56 -36.48
N LEU A 8 -1.98 24.83 -37.59
CA LEU A 8 -1.43 25.64 -38.67
C LEU A 8 -1.80 27.12 -38.47
N SER A 9 -0.94 28.00 -38.95
CA SER A 9 -1.12 29.46 -38.90
C SER A 9 -2.49 29.90 -39.44
N THR A 10 -3.20 30.77 -38.72
CA THR A 10 -4.52 31.30 -39.13
C THR A 10 -4.44 32.63 -39.87
N THR A 11 -3.24 33.14 -40.10
CA THR A 11 -2.97 34.44 -40.74
C THR A 11 -3.69 34.62 -42.06
N GLN A 12 -4.32 35.78 -42.23
CA GLN A 12 -5.07 36.15 -43.42
C GLN A 12 -4.49 37.39 -44.10
N LEU A 13 -4.51 37.39 -45.43
CA LEU A 13 -4.26 38.57 -46.26
C LEU A 13 -5.42 38.72 -47.23
N PHE A 14 -6.06 39.90 -47.26
CA PHE A 14 -7.26 40.14 -48.06
C PHE A 14 -8.37 39.09 -47.84
N ASN A 15 -8.64 38.73 -46.58
CA ASN A 15 -9.62 37.70 -46.16
C ASN A 15 -9.35 36.30 -46.72
N LYS A 16 -8.12 36.03 -47.22
CA LYS A 16 -7.67 34.70 -47.64
C LYS A 16 -6.53 34.25 -46.73
N ARG A 17 -6.62 33.02 -46.24
CA ARG A 17 -5.57 32.42 -45.41
C ARG A 17 -4.26 32.32 -46.19
N ILE A 18 -3.17 32.79 -45.59
CA ILE A 18 -1.83 32.61 -46.15
C ILE A 18 -1.38 31.17 -45.88
N THR A 19 -1.40 30.33 -46.92
CA THR A 19 -0.93 28.94 -46.84
C THR A 19 0.57 28.80 -47.07
N HIS A 20 1.25 29.92 -47.40
CA HIS A 20 2.68 29.91 -47.64
C HIS A 20 3.46 29.59 -46.36
N ARG A 21 4.40 28.64 -46.50
CA ARG A 21 5.20 28.07 -45.41
C ARG A 21 5.86 29.13 -44.51
N TYR A 22 6.41 30.19 -45.12
CA TYR A 22 7.19 31.21 -44.40
C TYR A 22 6.42 32.49 -44.10
N PHE A 23 5.45 32.86 -44.95
CA PHE A 23 4.79 34.17 -44.85
C PHE A 23 3.58 34.14 -43.91
N GLY A 24 2.90 32.99 -43.75
CA GLY A 24 1.81 32.89 -42.78
C GLY A 24 2.28 33.18 -41.36
N PRO A 25 3.22 32.39 -40.81
CA PRO A 25 3.71 32.60 -39.44
C PRO A 25 4.37 33.96 -39.21
N LEU A 26 4.98 34.56 -40.23
CA LEU A 26 5.71 35.84 -40.10
C LEU A 26 4.78 37.07 -40.14
N LEU A 27 3.58 36.92 -40.72
CA LEU A 27 2.62 38.01 -40.90
C LEU A 27 1.44 37.95 -39.93
N ALA A 28 1.41 36.97 -39.01
CA ALA A 28 0.33 36.85 -38.04
C ALA A 28 0.26 38.08 -37.13
N SER A 29 -0.94 38.65 -37.02
CA SER A 29 -1.21 39.78 -36.13
C SER A 29 -1.96 39.37 -34.88
N GLN A 30 -1.42 39.74 -33.72
CA GLN A 30 -2.10 39.56 -32.43
C GLN A 30 -3.37 40.43 -32.35
N ASP A 31 -3.37 41.61 -32.97
CA ASP A 31 -4.51 42.54 -32.96
C ASP A 31 -5.71 41.98 -33.74
N ASN A 32 -5.45 41.10 -34.71
CA ASN A 32 -6.48 40.38 -35.48
C ASN A 32 -6.81 38.99 -34.91
N ASN A 33 -6.30 38.67 -33.71
CA ASN A 33 -6.39 37.35 -33.08
C ASN A 33 -5.92 36.19 -33.98
N GLU A 34 -4.85 36.41 -34.75
CA GLU A 34 -4.26 35.40 -35.63
C GLU A 34 -3.14 34.61 -34.93
N HIS A 35 -3.02 33.34 -35.31
CA HIS A 35 -2.03 32.40 -34.78
C HIS A 35 -0.94 32.15 -35.80
N ILE A 36 0.29 32.06 -35.33
CA ILE A 36 1.46 31.65 -36.13
C ILE A 36 1.49 30.13 -36.38
N GLY A 37 0.64 29.38 -35.67
CA GLY A 37 0.60 27.91 -35.65
C GLY A 37 1.53 27.33 -34.58
N HIS A 38 1.13 26.19 -34.03
CA HIS A 38 1.81 25.52 -32.91
C HIS A 38 1.99 24.03 -33.21
N VAL A 39 3.00 23.41 -32.59
CA VAL A 39 3.19 21.95 -32.62
C VAL A 39 3.57 21.47 -31.24
N ASN A 40 2.92 20.40 -30.78
CA ASN A 40 3.37 19.65 -29.62
C ASN A 40 3.56 18.18 -29.97
N ILE A 41 4.34 17.50 -29.15
CA ILE A 41 4.50 16.05 -29.16
C ILE A 41 4.07 15.51 -27.80
N GLN A 42 3.23 14.47 -27.83
CA GLN A 42 2.85 13.69 -26.66
C GLN A 42 3.50 12.32 -26.75
N LEU A 43 4.19 11.92 -25.69
CA LEU A 43 4.82 10.62 -25.57
C LEU A 43 4.15 9.84 -24.44
N GLU A 44 3.59 8.69 -24.75
CA GLU A 44 2.91 7.81 -23.81
C GLU A 44 3.64 6.48 -23.67
N ILE A 45 4.19 6.22 -22.49
CA ILE A 45 4.95 5.02 -22.17
C ILE A 45 4.13 4.16 -21.21
N THR A 46 3.75 2.98 -21.67
CA THR A 46 2.97 2.02 -20.88
C THR A 46 3.88 1.09 -20.08
N GLU A 47 3.34 0.41 -19.07
CA GLU A 47 4.11 -0.55 -18.26
C GLU A 47 4.67 -1.75 -19.02
N ASN A 48 4.14 -2.03 -20.22
CA ASN A 48 4.66 -3.08 -21.10
C ASN A 48 5.93 -2.63 -21.85
N SER A 49 6.23 -1.33 -21.89
CA SER A 49 7.46 -0.82 -22.51
C SER A 49 8.66 -1.08 -21.60
N MET A 50 9.77 -1.52 -22.18
CA MET A 50 11.06 -1.66 -21.47
C MET A 50 11.56 -0.35 -20.85
N HIS A 51 11.02 0.79 -21.29
CA HIS A 51 11.38 2.12 -20.81
C HIS A 51 10.47 2.64 -19.69
N PHE A 52 9.49 1.86 -19.24
CA PHE A 52 8.54 2.33 -18.22
C PHE A 52 9.24 2.73 -16.92
N ALA A 53 10.15 1.90 -16.40
CA ALA A 53 10.90 2.20 -15.18
C ALA A 53 11.71 3.49 -15.29
N TYR A 54 12.38 3.71 -16.44
CA TYR A 54 13.07 4.97 -16.71
C TYR A 54 12.11 6.15 -16.73
N SER A 55 10.94 6.00 -17.36
CA SER A 55 9.96 7.08 -17.44
C SER A 55 9.40 7.50 -16.07
N GLN A 56 9.34 6.59 -15.09
CA GLN A 56 8.96 6.96 -13.72
C GLN A 56 9.93 7.97 -13.10
N THR A 57 11.24 7.83 -13.35
CA THR A 57 12.27 8.76 -12.84
C THR A 57 12.18 10.14 -13.49
N ALA A 58 11.57 10.22 -14.68
CA ALA A 58 11.46 11.45 -15.46
C ALA A 58 10.11 12.16 -15.30
N LEU A 59 9.17 11.61 -14.52
CA LEU A 59 7.86 12.22 -14.28
C LEU A 59 7.98 13.63 -13.72
N GLU A 60 8.67 13.84 -12.60
CA GLU A 60 8.80 15.19 -12.03
C GLU A 60 9.65 16.13 -12.90
N PRO A 61 10.86 15.74 -13.40
CA PRO A 61 11.68 16.62 -14.22
C PRO A 61 10.99 17.15 -15.47
N LEU A 62 10.18 16.31 -16.13
CA LEU A 62 9.48 16.64 -17.37
C LEU A 62 8.02 17.04 -17.16
N LYS A 63 7.57 17.21 -15.91
CA LYS A 63 6.15 17.45 -15.58
C LYS A 63 5.20 16.44 -16.25
N GLY A 64 5.63 15.18 -16.31
CA GLY A 64 4.85 14.07 -16.85
C GLY A 64 3.62 13.78 -15.99
N LYS A 65 2.61 13.16 -16.61
CA LYS A 65 1.37 12.73 -15.98
C LYS A 65 1.36 11.22 -15.83
N ALA A 66 1.24 10.75 -14.60
CA ALA A 66 0.96 9.36 -14.28
C ALA A 66 -0.55 9.10 -14.41
N THR A 67 -0.93 8.21 -15.31
CA THR A 67 -2.34 7.86 -15.59
C THR A 67 -2.46 6.38 -15.97
N LEU A 68 -3.64 5.96 -16.40
CA LEU A 68 -3.90 4.67 -17.04
C LEU A 68 -4.13 4.87 -18.54
N LYS A 69 -3.97 3.79 -19.31
CA LYS A 69 -4.31 3.76 -20.73
C LYS A 69 -5.01 2.46 -21.07
N THR A 70 -6.00 2.53 -21.96
CA THR A 70 -6.63 1.34 -22.54
C THR A 70 -5.81 0.83 -23.71
N ILE A 71 -5.40 -0.44 -23.65
CA ILE A 71 -4.74 -1.17 -24.73
C ILE A 71 -5.56 -2.39 -25.14
N ALA A 72 -5.39 -2.85 -26.38
CA ALA A 72 -6.00 -4.08 -26.86
C ALA A 72 -5.07 -5.27 -26.55
N VAL A 73 -5.61 -6.31 -25.93
CA VAL A 73 -4.86 -7.53 -25.56
C VAL A 73 -5.57 -8.74 -26.14
N PRO A 74 -4.87 -9.73 -26.72
CA PRO A 74 -5.50 -10.92 -27.29
C PRO A 74 -6.33 -11.68 -26.23
N VAL A 75 -7.42 -12.30 -26.68
CA VAL A 75 -8.26 -13.16 -25.84
C VAL A 75 -7.72 -14.59 -25.88
N ASP A 76 -7.51 -15.20 -24.71
CA ASP A 76 -6.92 -16.54 -24.57
C ASP A 76 -7.78 -17.65 -25.23
N GLU A 77 -9.10 -17.48 -25.24
CA GLU A 77 -10.04 -18.39 -25.90
C GLU A 77 -10.64 -17.76 -27.17
N LYS A 78 -10.09 -18.12 -28.33
CA LYS A 78 -10.69 -17.78 -29.63
C LYS A 78 -11.93 -18.65 -29.88
N LYS A 79 -13.08 -18.26 -29.33
CA LYS A 79 -14.37 -18.79 -29.79
C LYS A 79 -14.74 -18.15 -31.12
N GLU A 80 -15.26 -18.92 -32.08
CA GLU A 80 -15.46 -18.55 -33.50
C GLU A 80 -16.33 -17.29 -33.76
N SER A 81 -16.89 -16.66 -32.73
CA SER A 81 -17.72 -15.45 -32.82
C SER A 81 -17.30 -14.30 -31.90
N HIS A 82 -16.18 -14.41 -31.18
CA HIS A 82 -15.73 -13.40 -30.23
C HIS A 82 -14.64 -12.49 -30.81
N ALA A 83 -14.64 -11.22 -30.37
CA ALA A 83 -13.58 -10.28 -30.70
C ALA A 83 -12.20 -10.87 -30.34
N SER A 84 -11.26 -10.81 -31.27
CA SER A 84 -9.90 -11.36 -31.09
C SER A 84 -9.10 -10.66 -29.99
N HIS A 85 -9.53 -9.48 -29.57
CA HIS A 85 -8.88 -8.67 -28.55
C HIS A 85 -9.92 -8.13 -27.55
N LYS A 86 -9.49 -8.04 -26.28
CA LYS A 86 -10.21 -7.38 -25.19
C LYS A 86 -9.48 -6.10 -24.78
N PRO A 87 -10.20 -5.03 -24.39
CA PRO A 87 -9.57 -3.86 -23.80
C PRO A 87 -9.04 -4.19 -22.40
N GLN A 88 -7.82 -3.74 -22.10
CA GLN A 88 -7.20 -3.84 -20.79
C GLN A 88 -6.59 -2.49 -20.41
N TRP A 89 -6.71 -2.14 -19.13
CA TRP A 89 -6.05 -0.96 -18.60
C TRP A 89 -4.65 -1.30 -18.10
N VAL A 90 -3.71 -0.44 -18.45
CA VAL A 90 -2.31 -0.54 -18.05
C VAL A 90 -1.84 0.80 -17.51
N ARG A 91 -0.85 0.77 -16.61
CA ARG A 91 -0.21 2.00 -16.15
C ARG A 91 0.48 2.69 -17.32
N CYS A 92 0.34 4.01 -17.38
CA CYS A 92 0.89 4.85 -18.44
C CYS A 92 1.48 6.12 -17.86
N ASN A 93 2.68 6.48 -18.32
CA ASN A 93 3.29 7.78 -18.07
C ASN A 93 3.23 8.58 -19.37
N SER A 94 2.56 9.73 -19.32
CA SER A 94 2.37 10.61 -20.47
C SER A 94 3.18 11.89 -20.30
N PHE A 95 3.91 12.29 -21.34
CA PHE A 95 4.72 13.50 -21.37
C PHE A 95 4.28 14.36 -22.54
N THR A 96 4.20 15.67 -22.36
CA THR A 96 3.90 16.62 -23.44
C THR A 96 5.04 17.62 -23.55
N LEU A 97 5.68 17.69 -24.71
CA LEU A 97 6.56 18.80 -25.07
C LEU A 97 5.73 19.81 -25.86
N SER A 98 5.30 20.86 -25.16
CA SER A 98 4.87 22.11 -25.78
C SER A 98 6.04 23.09 -25.62
N PHE A 99 6.64 23.49 -26.74
CA PHE A 99 7.80 24.39 -26.74
C PHE A 99 7.38 25.76 -27.27
N TRP A 100 6.76 26.56 -26.39
CA TRP A 100 6.10 27.82 -26.72
C TRP A 100 6.47 28.93 -25.72
N PRO A 101 6.56 30.21 -26.11
CA PRO A 101 6.82 31.29 -25.17
C PRO A 101 5.66 31.51 -24.19
N GLU A 102 5.98 31.98 -22.98
CA GLU A 102 5.01 32.27 -21.90
C GLU A 102 4.01 33.37 -22.31
N ASP A 103 4.51 34.50 -22.82
CA ASP A 103 3.70 35.57 -23.39
C ASP A 103 3.55 35.40 -24.89
N ARG A 104 2.36 35.71 -25.42
CA ARG A 104 2.16 35.87 -26.86
C ARG A 104 3.08 36.99 -27.34
N PRO A 105 4.06 36.69 -28.20
CA PRO A 105 5.06 37.67 -28.60
C PRO A 105 4.44 38.75 -29.52
N LYS A 106 4.65 40.03 -29.16
CA LYS A 106 4.09 41.20 -29.87
C LYS A 106 4.84 41.42 -31.18
N LEU A 107 4.24 41.00 -32.29
CA LEU A 107 4.97 40.43 -33.43
C LEU A 107 5.64 41.40 -34.42
N LEU A 108 5.42 42.72 -34.40
CA LEU A 108 5.96 43.53 -35.50
C LEU A 108 7.47 43.88 -35.38
N LYS A 109 7.97 44.14 -34.16
CA LYS A 109 9.38 44.56 -33.99
C LYS A 109 10.34 43.40 -33.85
N GLU A 110 9.97 42.31 -33.16
CA GLU A 110 10.91 41.22 -32.88
C GLU A 110 11.04 40.22 -34.03
N ALA A 111 9.94 39.86 -34.71
CA ALA A 111 9.98 38.93 -35.84
C ALA A 111 10.66 39.54 -37.07
N ALA A 112 10.36 40.80 -37.39
CA ALA A 112 11.04 41.54 -38.47
C ALA A 112 12.54 41.75 -38.16
N HIS A 113 12.89 42.11 -36.92
CA HIS A 113 14.29 42.31 -36.53
C HIS A 113 15.10 41.00 -36.50
N LEU A 114 14.48 39.86 -36.21
CA LEU A 114 15.10 38.54 -36.32
C LEU A 114 15.29 38.10 -37.79
N PHE A 115 14.33 38.42 -38.67
CA PHE A 115 14.44 38.16 -40.11
C PHE A 115 15.57 38.97 -40.77
N PHE A 116 15.68 40.27 -40.48
CA PHE A 116 16.76 41.13 -40.99
C PHE A 116 18.14 40.87 -40.34
N LYS A 117 18.21 40.16 -39.21
CA LYS A 117 19.49 39.73 -38.59
C LYS A 117 20.08 38.47 -39.22
N LEU A 118 19.27 37.66 -39.90
CA LEU A 118 19.72 36.46 -40.63
C LEU A 118 20.57 36.78 -41.87
N THR A 119 20.59 38.04 -42.29
CA THR A 119 21.38 38.58 -43.41
C THR A 119 22.65 39.30 -42.90
N ASP A 120 23.43 38.66 -42.01
CA ASP A 120 24.77 39.07 -41.52
C ASP A 120 24.89 40.12 -40.39
N SER A 121 24.17 39.97 -39.28
CA SER A 121 24.57 40.65 -38.04
C SER A 121 24.31 39.84 -36.75
N LYS A 122 25.35 39.74 -35.89
CA LYS A 122 25.39 38.90 -34.68
C LYS A 122 24.11 39.01 -33.82
N PRO A 123 23.52 37.89 -33.37
CA PRO A 123 22.32 37.94 -32.55
C PRO A 123 22.66 38.31 -31.09
N ARG A 124 22.16 39.47 -30.65
CA ARG A 124 21.93 39.80 -29.23
C ARG A 124 20.43 39.96 -28.99
N VAL A 125 19.67 38.87 -29.04
CA VAL A 125 18.35 38.81 -28.42
C VAL A 125 18.42 37.62 -27.46
N LYS A 126 18.19 37.88 -26.18
CA LYS A 126 18.00 36.81 -25.19
C LYS A 126 16.71 36.11 -25.60
N GLY A 127 16.79 34.86 -26.07
CA GLY A 127 15.59 34.11 -26.42
C GLY A 127 14.64 34.01 -25.21
N VAL A 128 13.36 33.74 -25.48
CA VAL A 128 12.32 33.69 -24.44
C VAL A 128 12.35 32.32 -23.79
N LYS A 129 12.09 32.25 -22.48
CA LYS A 129 12.00 30.96 -21.80
C LYS A 129 10.75 30.22 -22.32
N PRO A 130 10.88 28.96 -22.79
CA PRO A 130 9.73 28.17 -23.20
C PRO A 130 8.91 27.75 -21.96
N GLU A 131 7.60 27.67 -22.13
CA GLU A 131 6.67 27.11 -21.16
C GLU A 131 6.18 25.75 -21.65
N PHE A 132 6.29 24.75 -20.78
CA PHE A 132 5.87 23.37 -21.05
C PHE A 132 4.44 23.19 -20.60
N LYS A 133 3.52 23.42 -21.54
CA LYS A 133 2.09 23.28 -21.36
C LYS A 133 1.59 21.88 -21.69
N THR A 134 0.46 21.53 -21.12
CA THR A 134 -0.29 20.32 -21.44
C THR A 134 -1.04 20.51 -22.76
N HIS A 135 -1.39 19.41 -23.43
CA HIS A 135 -2.15 19.50 -24.68
C HIS A 135 -3.50 20.25 -24.53
N ALA A 136 -4.17 20.11 -23.39
CA ALA A 136 -5.42 20.83 -23.12
C ALA A 136 -5.19 22.35 -23.02
N GLU A 137 -4.08 22.77 -22.41
CA GLU A 137 -3.71 24.20 -22.35
C GLU A 137 -3.35 24.73 -23.75
N ASP A 138 -2.67 23.93 -24.57
CA ASP A 138 -2.38 24.30 -25.98
C ASP A 138 -3.67 24.48 -26.79
N MET A 139 -4.68 23.60 -26.63
CA MET A 139 -5.99 23.75 -27.29
C MET A 139 -6.70 25.05 -26.89
N LEU A 140 -6.64 25.41 -25.60
CA LEU A 140 -7.21 26.66 -25.10
C LEU A 140 -6.44 27.89 -25.62
N LEU A 141 -5.11 27.79 -25.73
CA LEU A 141 -4.29 28.87 -26.25
C LEU A 141 -4.51 29.14 -27.72
N GLU A 142 -4.77 28.09 -28.51
CA GLU A 142 -5.05 28.18 -29.94
C GLU A 142 -6.52 28.52 -30.26
N GLU A 143 -7.35 28.71 -29.23
CA GLU A 143 -8.73 29.14 -29.40
C GLU A 143 -8.81 30.59 -29.87
N THR A 144 -9.49 30.79 -31.00
CA THR A 144 -9.72 32.09 -31.61
C THR A 144 -11.13 32.62 -31.32
N ALA A 145 -12.05 31.76 -30.92
CA ALA A 145 -13.43 32.15 -30.66
C ALA A 145 -13.57 32.92 -29.33
N PRO A 146 -14.57 33.83 -29.20
CA PRO A 146 -14.84 34.54 -27.94
C PRO A 146 -15.20 33.62 -26.77
N GLN A 147 -15.73 32.43 -27.06
CA GLN A 147 -16.00 31.37 -26.10
C GLN A 147 -15.32 30.08 -26.57
N PRO A 148 -14.67 29.31 -25.68
CA PRO A 148 -14.01 28.07 -26.06
C PRO A 148 -14.96 27.03 -26.66
N VAL A 149 -14.57 26.46 -27.79
CA VAL A 149 -15.32 25.34 -28.38
C VAL A 149 -15.30 24.19 -27.40
N THR A 150 -16.49 23.68 -27.07
CA THR A 150 -16.67 22.61 -26.09
C THR A 150 -17.26 21.40 -26.80
N ILE A 151 -16.49 20.32 -26.95
CA ILE A 151 -16.95 19.08 -27.60
C ILE A 151 -17.30 18.06 -26.54
N LYS A 152 -18.55 17.59 -26.55
CA LYS A 152 -18.99 16.49 -25.69
C LYS A 152 -18.66 15.14 -26.33
N HIS A 153 -17.88 14.32 -25.65
CA HIS A 153 -17.55 12.95 -26.07
C HIS A 153 -18.55 11.94 -25.50
N PRO A 154 -18.84 10.85 -26.23
CA PRO A 154 -19.67 9.77 -25.70
C PRO A 154 -19.06 9.21 -24.42
N THR A 155 -19.90 8.99 -23.41
CA THR A 155 -19.49 8.44 -22.12
C THR A 155 -18.85 7.07 -22.33
N LEU A 156 -17.55 6.97 -22.05
CA LEU A 156 -16.93 5.66 -21.93
C LEU A 156 -17.54 4.96 -20.73
N HIS A 157 -18.18 3.82 -20.97
CA HIS A 157 -18.72 3.01 -19.88
C HIS A 157 -17.56 2.43 -19.08
N TYR A 158 -17.23 3.12 -17.98
CA TYR A 158 -16.34 2.62 -16.94
C TYR A 158 -16.86 1.27 -16.44
N ARG A 159 -16.22 0.18 -16.88
CA ARG A 159 -16.48 -1.15 -16.32
C ARG A 159 -15.65 -1.29 -15.06
N LYS A 160 -16.34 -1.30 -13.91
CA LYS A 160 -15.76 -1.55 -12.58
C LYS A 160 -14.99 -2.88 -12.49
N ASP A 161 -15.29 -3.84 -13.37
CA ASP A 161 -14.69 -5.17 -13.34
C ASP A 161 -13.40 -5.29 -14.16
N ASN A 162 -12.62 -4.20 -14.28
CA ASN A 162 -11.32 -4.24 -14.94
C ASN A 162 -10.22 -4.75 -13.99
N ALA A 163 -9.13 -5.25 -14.55
CA ALA A 163 -8.02 -5.85 -13.81
C ALA A 163 -7.39 -4.88 -12.77
N ILE A 164 -7.31 -3.59 -13.09
CA ILE A 164 -6.74 -2.56 -12.19
C ILE A 164 -7.64 -2.34 -10.97
N SER A 165 -8.95 -2.28 -11.16
CA SER A 165 -9.90 -2.12 -10.05
C SER A 165 -9.89 -3.33 -9.11
N LEU A 166 -9.81 -4.54 -9.68
CA LEU A 166 -9.64 -5.78 -8.91
C LEU A 166 -8.32 -5.79 -8.12
N GLN A 167 -7.23 -5.35 -8.74
CA GLN A 167 -5.93 -5.22 -8.08
C GLN A 167 -5.97 -4.20 -6.94
N LEU A 168 -6.64 -3.05 -7.13
CA LEU A 168 -6.79 -2.03 -6.11
C LEU A 168 -7.60 -2.55 -4.91
N GLN A 169 -8.66 -3.32 -5.15
CA GLN A 169 -9.42 -3.99 -4.09
C GLN A 169 -8.56 -5.03 -3.35
N LYS A 170 -7.75 -5.80 -4.06
CA LYS A 170 -6.82 -6.78 -3.47
C LYS A 170 -5.81 -6.09 -2.56
N LEU A 171 -5.11 -5.07 -3.06
CA LEU A 171 -4.16 -4.27 -2.29
C LEU A 171 -4.80 -3.65 -1.05
N LYS A 172 -6.02 -3.12 -1.17
CA LYS A 172 -6.76 -2.57 -0.04
C LYS A 172 -7.03 -3.62 1.04
N ARG A 173 -7.49 -4.81 0.65
CA ARG A 173 -7.74 -5.91 1.59
C ARG A 173 -6.45 -6.36 2.27
N GLU A 174 -5.38 -6.52 1.51
CA GLU A 174 -4.07 -6.88 2.05
C GLU A 174 -3.54 -5.84 3.04
N LEU A 175 -3.69 -4.55 2.76
CA LEU A 175 -3.29 -3.48 3.67
C LEU A 175 -4.10 -3.47 4.98
N ILE A 176 -5.41 -3.71 4.90
CA ILE A 176 -6.27 -3.79 6.08
C ILE A 176 -5.89 -5.01 6.92
N GLU A 177 -5.80 -6.19 6.30
CA GLU A 177 -5.40 -7.42 6.98
C GLU A 177 -4.04 -7.26 7.66
N PHE A 178 -3.07 -6.66 6.97
CA PHE A 178 -1.75 -6.42 7.52
C PHE A 178 -1.78 -5.47 8.72
N ALA A 179 -2.54 -4.37 8.62
CA ALA A 179 -2.71 -3.42 9.72
C ALA A 179 -3.35 -4.07 10.95
N ASP A 180 -4.38 -4.89 10.74
CA ASP A 180 -5.08 -5.62 11.80
C ASP A 180 -4.13 -6.61 12.50
N LEU A 181 -3.34 -7.37 11.72
CA LEU A 181 -2.35 -8.32 12.25
C LEU A 181 -1.25 -7.61 13.05
N HIS A 182 -0.73 -6.49 12.57
CA HIS A 182 0.26 -5.68 13.28
C HIS A 182 -0.28 -5.05 14.57
N ALA A 183 -1.55 -4.66 14.61
CA ALA A 183 -2.19 -4.17 15.82
C ALA A 183 -2.48 -5.30 16.82
N MET A 184 -2.82 -6.49 16.33
CA MET A 184 -3.16 -7.66 17.14
C MET A 184 -1.95 -8.23 17.89
N LEU A 185 -0.80 -8.36 17.22
CA LEU A 185 0.42 -8.95 17.80
C LEU A 185 0.83 -8.36 19.18
N PRO A 186 1.06 -7.04 19.32
CA PRO A 186 1.49 -6.47 20.59
C PRO A 186 0.41 -6.59 21.67
N LEU A 187 -0.87 -6.51 21.29
CA LEU A 187 -1.99 -6.68 22.22
C LEU A 187 -2.06 -8.11 22.76
N SER A 188 -1.99 -9.11 21.87
CA SER A 188 -1.99 -10.53 22.25
C SER A 188 -0.76 -10.88 23.09
N GLN A 189 0.41 -10.33 22.76
CA GLN A 189 1.63 -10.52 23.55
C GLN A 189 1.51 -9.93 24.96
N PHE A 190 1.01 -8.70 25.07
CA PHE A 190 0.73 -8.07 26.36
C PHE A 190 -0.27 -8.89 27.20
N LYS A 191 -1.35 -9.38 26.58
CA LYS A 191 -2.34 -10.23 27.26
C LYS A 191 -1.78 -11.56 27.73
N LEU A 192 -0.88 -12.16 26.95
CA LEU A 192 -0.17 -13.38 27.33
C LEU A 192 0.72 -13.15 28.55
N GLU A 193 1.46 -12.04 28.58
CA GLU A 193 2.31 -11.66 29.71
C GLU A 193 1.50 -11.36 30.97
N GLU A 194 0.42 -10.60 30.85
CA GLU A 194 -0.54 -10.31 31.93
C GLU A 194 -1.10 -11.60 32.53
N ASN A 195 -1.51 -12.56 31.68
CA ASN A 195 -2.02 -13.84 32.13
C ASN A 195 -0.96 -14.66 32.88
N ARG A 196 0.29 -14.69 32.38
CA ARG A 196 1.41 -15.38 33.05
C ARG A 196 1.71 -14.80 34.42
N GLU A 197 1.61 -13.49 34.61
CA GLU A 197 1.75 -12.87 35.93
C GLU A 197 0.62 -13.28 36.88
N GLN A 198 -0.62 -13.35 36.39
CA GLN A 198 -1.76 -13.78 37.18
C GLN A 198 -1.63 -15.24 37.62
N GLN A 199 -1.19 -16.15 36.73
CA GLN A 199 -0.88 -17.54 37.08
C GLN A 199 0.18 -17.63 38.19
N LYS A 200 1.27 -16.82 38.11
CA LYS A 200 2.29 -16.76 39.17
C LYS A 200 1.70 -16.33 40.50
N LYS A 201 0.81 -15.34 40.53
CA LYS A 201 0.12 -14.88 41.76
C LYS A 201 -0.76 -15.99 42.34
N LEU A 202 -1.51 -16.71 41.52
CA LEU A 202 -2.34 -17.85 41.97
C LEU A 202 -1.49 -18.98 42.55
N LEU A 203 -0.35 -19.31 41.93
CA LEU A 203 0.59 -20.30 42.45
C LEU A 203 1.17 -19.88 43.82
N GLN A 204 1.51 -18.60 43.99
CA GLN A 204 1.95 -18.07 45.28
C GLN A 204 0.86 -18.15 46.35
N GLN A 205 -0.40 -17.84 46.00
CA GLN A 205 -1.54 -17.97 46.90
C GLN A 205 -1.76 -19.43 47.34
N LYS A 206 -1.63 -20.38 46.40
CA LYS A 206 -1.71 -21.81 46.69
C LYS A 206 -0.62 -22.28 47.64
N GLN A 207 0.63 -21.88 47.39
CA GLN A 207 1.75 -22.18 48.29
C GLN A 207 1.54 -21.60 49.70
N ALA A 208 1.02 -20.37 49.80
CA ALA A 208 0.71 -19.74 51.09
C ALA A 208 -0.42 -20.47 51.84
N LEU A 209 -1.45 -20.92 51.11
CA LEU A 209 -2.54 -21.73 51.66
C LEU A 209 -2.03 -23.06 52.21
N ASP A 210 -1.16 -23.75 51.47
CA ASP A 210 -0.54 -25.02 51.88
C ASP A 210 0.32 -24.85 53.15
N LEU A 211 1.17 -23.82 53.19
CA LEU A 211 1.95 -23.43 54.37
C LEU A 211 1.01 -23.21 55.58
N SER A 212 -0.02 -22.40 55.41
CA SER A 212 -0.95 -22.02 56.48
C SER A 212 -1.72 -23.23 57.02
N HIS A 213 -2.20 -24.10 56.12
CA HIS A 213 -2.91 -25.32 56.49
C HIS A 213 -1.99 -26.27 57.28
N THR A 214 -0.78 -26.50 56.78
CA THR A 214 0.20 -27.39 57.42
C THR A 214 0.55 -26.91 58.84
N GLN A 215 0.81 -25.61 59.01
CA GLN A 215 1.10 -25.03 60.33
C GLN A 215 -0.06 -25.18 61.31
N LYS A 216 -1.29 -24.82 60.89
CA LYS A 216 -2.49 -24.94 61.74
C LYS A 216 -2.79 -26.40 62.09
N MET A 217 -2.55 -27.33 61.17
CA MET A 217 -2.78 -28.75 61.41
C MET A 217 -1.77 -29.37 62.36
N GLN A 218 -0.49 -28.98 62.26
CA GLN A 218 0.52 -29.38 63.24
C GLN A 218 0.18 -28.89 64.66
N GLN A 219 -0.24 -27.63 64.80
CA GLN A 219 -0.68 -27.08 66.08
C GLN A 219 -1.88 -27.84 66.66
N LEU A 220 -2.87 -28.16 65.82
CA LEU A 220 -4.07 -28.89 66.25
C LEU A 220 -3.75 -30.34 66.66
N GLN A 221 -2.88 -31.03 65.92
CA GLN A 221 -2.41 -32.37 66.25
C GLN A 221 -1.66 -32.39 67.59
N TYR A 222 -0.85 -31.36 67.86
CA TYR A 222 -0.18 -31.22 69.14
C TYR A 222 -1.16 -31.08 70.31
N GLU A 223 -2.18 -30.21 70.20
CA GLU A 223 -3.20 -30.06 71.25
C GLU A 223 -4.04 -31.33 71.43
N LEU A 224 -4.38 -32.04 70.34
CA LEU A 224 -5.05 -33.34 70.41
C LEU A 224 -4.21 -34.38 71.18
N GLN A 225 -2.92 -34.48 70.87
CA GLN A 225 -2.03 -35.42 71.55
C GLN A 225 -1.86 -35.08 73.04
N LYS A 226 -1.74 -33.78 73.37
CA LYS A 226 -1.66 -33.28 74.73
C LYS A 226 -2.94 -33.58 75.53
N ASN A 227 -4.12 -33.37 74.93
CA ASN A 227 -5.41 -33.70 75.55
C ASN A 227 -5.53 -35.22 75.77
N ARG A 228 -5.19 -36.06 74.79
CA ARG A 228 -5.19 -37.53 74.95
C ARG A 228 -4.28 -38.02 76.07
N LYS A 229 -3.07 -37.45 76.19
CA LYS A 229 -2.16 -37.75 77.32
C LYS A 229 -2.78 -37.36 78.66
N ALA A 230 -3.45 -36.21 78.74
CA ALA A 230 -4.15 -35.77 79.94
C ALA A 230 -5.32 -36.71 80.29
N GLN A 231 -6.14 -37.11 79.32
CA GLN A 231 -7.21 -38.09 79.51
C GLN A 231 -6.68 -39.42 80.03
N GLN A 232 -5.60 -39.95 79.44
CA GLN A 232 -5.01 -41.21 79.87
C GLN A 232 -4.49 -41.14 81.31
N LYS A 233 -3.87 -40.01 81.69
CA LYS A 233 -3.41 -39.76 83.07
C LYS A 233 -4.59 -39.69 84.04
N THR A 234 -5.64 -38.92 83.72
CA THR A 234 -6.85 -38.79 84.53
C THR A 234 -7.54 -40.14 84.68
N GLN A 235 -7.71 -40.90 83.59
CA GLN A 235 -8.30 -42.23 83.61
C GLN A 235 -7.51 -43.21 84.49
N THR A 236 -6.18 -43.20 84.41
CA THR A 236 -5.32 -44.05 85.25
C THR A 236 -5.49 -43.73 86.74
N GLN A 237 -5.55 -42.44 87.10
CA GLN A 237 -5.83 -42.00 88.47
C GLN A 237 -7.23 -42.43 88.93
N LEU A 238 -8.22 -42.29 88.06
CA LEU A 238 -9.62 -42.67 88.29
C LEU A 238 -9.74 -44.17 88.58
N THR A 239 -9.09 -45.02 87.79
CA THR A 239 -9.06 -46.48 87.98
C THR A 239 -8.42 -46.87 89.31
N ARG A 240 -7.27 -46.28 89.66
CA ARG A 240 -6.60 -46.53 90.94
C ARG A 240 -7.47 -46.12 92.13
N LYS A 241 -8.02 -44.90 92.11
CA LYS A 241 -8.87 -44.37 93.18
C LYS A 241 -10.18 -45.15 93.31
N LYS A 242 -10.83 -45.54 92.21
CA LYS A 242 -12.03 -46.41 92.23
C LYS A 242 -11.73 -47.79 92.84
N THR A 243 -10.54 -48.33 92.64
CA THR A 243 -10.13 -49.62 93.23
C THR A 243 -10.04 -49.53 94.75
N VAL A 244 -9.37 -48.48 95.27
CA VAL A 244 -9.28 -48.22 96.72
C VAL A 244 -10.66 -47.89 97.32
N HIS A 245 -11.47 -47.11 96.61
CA HIS A 245 -12.85 -46.78 97.02
C HIS A 245 -13.72 -48.03 97.14
N ARG A 246 -13.64 -48.96 96.18
CA ARG A 246 -14.36 -50.25 96.19
C ARG A 246 -13.93 -51.15 97.34
N TYR A 247 -12.66 -51.09 97.74
CA TYR A 247 -12.18 -51.81 98.93
C TYR A 247 -12.81 -51.24 100.20
N LEU A 248 -12.68 -49.92 100.41
CA LEU A 248 -13.26 -49.23 101.57
C LEU A 248 -14.79 -49.32 101.63
N SER A 249 -15.46 -49.45 100.48
CA SER A 249 -16.93 -49.57 100.42
C SER A 249 -17.45 -50.89 100.99
N ARG A 250 -16.62 -51.95 101.03
CA ARG A 250 -17.01 -53.32 101.44
C ARG A 250 -16.80 -53.62 102.93
N LEU A 251 -16.21 -52.70 103.69
CA LEU A 251 -16.02 -52.87 105.14
C LEU A 251 -17.36 -52.70 105.88
N GLU A 252 -17.75 -53.70 106.70
CA GLU A 252 -19.03 -53.74 107.43
C GLU A 252 -19.13 -52.71 108.57
N GLN A 253 -18.01 -52.37 109.21
CA GLN A 253 -17.88 -51.24 110.14
C GLN A 253 -16.59 -50.47 109.83
N ARG A 254 -16.69 -49.16 109.56
CA ARG A 254 -15.52 -48.30 109.30
C ARG A 254 -15.17 -47.55 110.58
N ASP A 255 -13.88 -47.50 110.89
CA ASP A 255 -13.37 -46.55 111.87
C ASP A 255 -13.46 -45.11 111.32
N ASP A 256 -13.40 -44.11 112.21
CA ASP A 256 -13.54 -42.70 111.84
C ASP A 256 -12.50 -42.26 110.79
N GLN A 257 -11.30 -42.84 110.85
CA GLN A 257 -10.21 -42.57 109.92
C GLN A 257 -10.50 -43.11 108.51
N SER A 258 -11.02 -44.34 108.39
CA SER A 258 -11.42 -44.92 107.09
C SER A 258 -12.65 -44.24 106.51
N ASN A 259 -13.57 -43.77 107.36
CA ASN A 259 -14.76 -43.04 106.91
C ASN A 259 -14.39 -41.65 106.36
N ALA A 260 -13.46 -40.94 107.01
CA ALA A 260 -12.88 -39.70 106.51
C ALA A 260 -12.15 -39.89 105.17
N GLN A 261 -11.34 -40.96 105.05
CA GLN A 261 -10.67 -41.32 103.79
C GLN A 261 -11.66 -41.65 102.67
N PHE A 262 -12.74 -42.38 102.97
CA PHE A 262 -13.79 -42.72 102.00
C PHE A 262 -14.49 -41.47 101.44
N LEU A 263 -14.86 -40.51 102.31
CA LEU A 263 -15.47 -39.25 101.90
C LEU A 263 -14.51 -38.39 101.07
N ALA A 264 -13.23 -38.33 101.44
CA ALA A 264 -12.20 -37.64 100.68
C ALA A 264 -12.01 -38.26 99.27
N LEU A 265 -11.92 -39.60 99.20
CA LEU A 265 -11.83 -40.33 97.92
C LEU A 265 -13.06 -40.11 97.04
N THR A 266 -14.25 -40.06 97.63
CA THR A 266 -15.50 -39.82 96.89
C THR A 266 -15.50 -38.43 96.25
N LYS A 267 -15.08 -37.40 96.98
CA LYS A 267 -14.90 -36.03 96.44
C LYS A 267 -13.87 -36.00 95.31
N GLU A 268 -12.75 -36.69 95.48
CA GLU A 268 -11.67 -36.74 94.49
C GLU A 268 -12.07 -37.49 93.21
N ILE A 269 -12.77 -38.63 93.33
CA ILE A 269 -13.32 -39.38 92.19
C ILE A 269 -14.32 -38.53 91.41
N ASN A 270 -15.20 -37.80 92.09
CA ASN A 270 -16.15 -36.90 91.43
C ASN A 270 -15.44 -35.76 90.68
N LYS A 271 -14.37 -35.20 91.26
CA LYS A 271 -13.53 -34.18 90.59
C LYS A 271 -12.85 -34.74 89.34
N LEU A 272 -12.22 -35.91 89.44
CA LEU A 272 -11.55 -36.57 88.32
C LEU A 272 -12.54 -36.99 87.22
N THR A 273 -13.74 -37.42 87.58
CA THR A 273 -14.80 -37.78 86.62
C THR A 273 -15.27 -36.55 85.84
N LYS A 274 -15.50 -35.42 86.53
CA LYS A 274 -15.82 -34.15 85.86
C LYS A 274 -14.68 -33.69 84.95
N GLN A 275 -13.42 -33.86 85.38
CA GLN A 275 -12.26 -33.53 84.55
C GLN A 275 -12.18 -34.43 83.31
N GLN A 276 -12.42 -35.72 83.44
CA GLN A 276 -12.44 -36.66 82.31
C GLN A 276 -13.51 -36.26 81.29
N GLN A 277 -14.72 -35.94 81.75
CA GLN A 277 -15.80 -35.48 80.87
C GLN A 277 -15.43 -34.18 80.14
N ARG A 278 -14.77 -33.23 80.81
CA ARG A 278 -14.28 -32.00 80.18
C ARG A 278 -13.24 -32.28 79.09
N LEU A 279 -12.27 -33.15 79.36
CA LEU A 279 -11.23 -33.49 78.40
C LEU A 279 -11.78 -34.24 77.18
N VAL A 280 -12.78 -35.12 77.38
CA VAL A 280 -13.49 -35.80 76.28
C VAL A 280 -14.23 -34.77 75.41
N HIS A 281 -14.96 -33.84 76.03
CA HIS A 281 -15.65 -32.78 75.31
C HIS A 281 -14.69 -31.86 74.54
N GLU A 282 -13.53 -31.56 75.12
CA GLU A 282 -12.47 -30.79 74.46
C GLU A 282 -11.88 -31.53 73.24
N GLU A 283 -11.71 -32.86 73.33
CA GLU A 283 -11.25 -33.66 72.18
C GLU A 283 -12.28 -33.64 71.04
N GLU A 284 -13.56 -33.80 71.36
CA GLU A 284 -14.63 -33.64 70.36
C GLU A 284 -14.61 -32.26 69.70
N GLY A 285 -14.36 -31.20 70.48
CA GLY A 285 -14.20 -29.83 69.98
C GLY A 285 -13.02 -29.67 69.03
N LEU A 286 -11.86 -30.24 69.37
CA LEU A 286 -10.65 -30.23 68.54
C LEU A 286 -10.87 -31.02 67.23
N LEU A 287 -11.50 -32.20 67.31
CA LEU A 287 -11.82 -33.01 66.12
C LEU A 287 -12.81 -32.32 65.18
N ARG A 288 -13.79 -31.59 65.72
CA ARG A 288 -14.70 -30.75 64.90
C ARG A 288 -13.94 -29.61 64.21
N THR A 289 -12.99 -29.00 64.91
CA THR A 289 -12.12 -27.95 64.35
C THR A 289 -11.25 -28.51 63.22
N GLN A 290 -10.71 -29.72 63.39
CA GLN A 290 -9.93 -30.42 62.36
C GLN A 290 -10.73 -30.58 61.08
N LYS A 291 -11.93 -31.17 61.18
CA LYS A 291 -12.83 -31.38 60.02
C LYS A 291 -13.20 -30.07 59.33
N LYS A 292 -13.41 -29.00 60.09
CA LYS A 292 -13.68 -27.67 59.51
C LYS A 292 -12.47 -27.14 58.74
N LEU A 293 -11.27 -27.25 59.32
CA LEU A 293 -10.04 -26.79 58.67
C LEU A 293 -9.78 -27.53 57.36
N GLU A 294 -9.90 -28.86 57.36
CA GLU A 294 -9.76 -29.70 56.17
C GLU A 294 -10.78 -29.33 55.09
N LYS A 295 -12.05 -29.12 55.47
CA LYS A 295 -13.11 -28.71 54.54
C LYS A 295 -12.84 -27.34 53.91
N HIS A 296 -12.39 -26.37 54.70
CA HIS A 296 -12.04 -25.04 54.19
C HIS A 296 -10.85 -25.10 53.24
N TYR A 297 -9.77 -25.78 53.64
CA TYR A 297 -8.59 -25.97 52.81
C TYR A 297 -8.93 -26.64 51.47
N HIS A 298 -9.72 -27.72 51.49
CA HIS A 298 -10.09 -28.42 50.27
C HIS A 298 -10.89 -27.52 49.31
N ARG A 299 -11.83 -26.73 49.84
CA ARG A 299 -12.64 -25.79 49.06
C ARG A 299 -11.80 -24.68 48.44
N ASP A 300 -10.92 -24.06 49.24
CA ASP A 300 -10.09 -22.96 48.79
C ASP A 300 -9.06 -23.45 47.76
N ASN A 301 -8.49 -24.65 47.97
CA ASN A 301 -7.58 -25.25 47.01
C ASN A 301 -8.27 -25.62 45.70
N GLN A 302 -9.49 -26.18 45.74
CA GLN A 302 -10.28 -26.45 44.52
C GLN A 302 -10.56 -25.17 43.73
N SER A 303 -10.95 -24.09 44.41
CA SER A 303 -11.19 -22.79 43.76
C SER A 303 -9.94 -22.23 43.08
N LEU A 304 -8.76 -22.36 43.72
CA LEU A 304 -7.49 -21.95 43.11
C LEU A 304 -7.11 -22.83 41.92
N ASP A 305 -7.35 -24.14 42.00
CA ASP A 305 -7.09 -25.09 40.91
C ASP A 305 -7.98 -24.81 39.69
N GLU A 306 -9.28 -24.53 39.90
CA GLU A 306 -10.21 -24.14 38.83
C GLU A 306 -9.76 -22.85 38.14
N GLN A 307 -9.34 -21.83 38.91
CA GLN A 307 -8.81 -20.58 38.35
C GLN A 307 -7.52 -20.81 37.56
N LEU A 308 -6.62 -21.66 38.04
CA LEU A 308 -5.38 -22.00 37.32
C LEU A 308 -5.68 -22.69 35.99
N VAL A 309 -6.63 -23.63 35.95
CA VAL A 309 -7.04 -24.31 34.72
C VAL A 309 -7.64 -23.32 33.71
N GLN A 310 -8.52 -22.42 34.17
CA GLN A 310 -9.08 -21.38 33.30
C GLN A 310 -7.99 -20.50 32.69
N ARG A 311 -7.02 -20.06 33.51
CA ARG A 311 -5.91 -19.23 33.03
C ARG A 311 -4.97 -19.96 32.07
N GLN A 312 -4.80 -21.28 32.22
CA GLN A 312 -4.04 -22.09 31.27
C GLN A 312 -4.76 -22.20 29.91
N GLN A 313 -6.08 -22.31 29.90
CA GLN A 313 -6.86 -22.29 28.66
C GLN A 313 -6.74 -20.94 27.95
N GLU A 314 -6.90 -19.83 28.68
CA GLU A 314 -6.69 -18.48 28.15
C GLU A 314 -5.27 -18.31 27.56
N GLU A 315 -4.24 -18.88 28.20
CA GLU A 315 -2.87 -18.83 27.66
C GLU A 315 -2.75 -19.57 26.32
N GLN A 316 -3.37 -20.74 26.20
CA GLN A 316 -3.39 -21.50 24.95
C GLN A 316 -4.10 -20.74 23.82
N GLU A 317 -5.22 -20.09 24.12
CA GLU A 317 -5.97 -19.28 23.16
C GLU A 317 -5.13 -18.09 22.67
N TRP A 318 -4.54 -17.31 23.58
CA TRP A 318 -3.68 -16.18 23.21
C TRP A 318 -2.46 -16.62 22.41
N ARG A 319 -1.86 -17.76 22.78
CA ARG A 319 -0.73 -18.33 22.04
C ARG A 319 -1.13 -18.77 20.63
N GLY A 320 -2.27 -19.45 20.49
CA GLY A 320 -2.80 -19.85 19.18
C GLY A 320 -3.12 -18.66 18.28
N GLN A 321 -3.66 -17.58 18.85
CA GLN A 321 -3.86 -16.33 18.13
C GLN A 321 -2.54 -15.69 17.65
N LEU A 322 -1.53 -15.67 18.51
CA LEU A 322 -0.22 -15.10 18.21
C LEU A 322 0.52 -15.90 17.14
N ASP A 323 0.51 -17.23 17.25
CA ASP A 323 1.09 -18.15 16.26
C ASP A 323 0.36 -18.03 14.91
N GLY A 324 -0.98 -17.95 14.92
CA GLY A 324 -1.79 -17.76 13.72
C GLY A 324 -1.54 -16.40 13.05
N ALA A 325 -1.42 -15.32 13.82
CA ALA A 325 -1.09 -14.00 13.29
C ALA A 325 0.33 -13.97 12.71
N THR A 326 1.29 -14.57 13.39
CA THR A 326 2.69 -14.67 12.93
C THR A 326 2.80 -15.45 11.62
N LEU A 327 2.06 -16.56 11.50
CA LEU A 327 2.02 -17.37 10.28
C LEU A 327 1.42 -16.58 9.10
N ARG A 328 0.31 -15.84 9.33
CA ARG A 328 -0.32 -15.01 8.30
C ARG A 328 0.55 -13.83 7.87
N LEU A 329 1.30 -13.25 8.80
CA LEU A 329 2.30 -12.23 8.49
C LEU A 329 3.46 -12.81 7.70
N ASN A 330 3.81 -14.09 7.86
CA ASN A 330 4.81 -14.78 7.03
C ASN A 330 6.13 -14.01 6.84
N GLY A 331 6.61 -13.34 7.90
CA GLY A 331 7.86 -12.56 7.87
C GLY A 331 7.79 -11.21 7.14
N ARG A 332 6.61 -10.80 6.66
CA ARG A 332 6.39 -9.49 6.07
C ARG A 332 6.53 -8.40 7.14
N ASP A 333 7.23 -7.32 6.79
CA ASP A 333 7.59 -6.26 7.72
C ASP A 333 6.91 -4.91 7.39
N GLU A 334 7.20 -3.88 8.18
CA GLU A 334 6.69 -2.53 7.93
C GLU A 334 7.16 -1.96 6.58
N GLU A 335 8.29 -2.41 6.04
CA GLU A 335 8.81 -1.93 4.76
C GLU A 335 7.97 -2.47 3.60
N GLU A 336 7.60 -3.75 3.64
CA GLU A 336 6.60 -4.30 2.72
C GLU A 336 5.27 -3.56 2.80
N MET A 337 4.83 -3.16 4.00
CA MET A 337 3.62 -2.36 4.17
C MET A 337 3.73 -1.00 3.47
N LYS A 338 4.88 -0.33 3.58
CA LYS A 338 5.14 0.93 2.86
C LYS A 338 5.11 0.72 1.36
N ILE A 339 5.68 -0.37 0.86
CA ILE A 339 5.66 -0.71 -0.56
C ILE A 339 4.22 -0.94 -1.04
N LEU A 340 3.44 -1.77 -0.36
CA LEU A 340 2.04 -2.02 -0.69
C LEU A 340 1.20 -0.74 -0.66
N ARG A 341 1.44 0.11 0.36
CA ARG A 341 0.75 1.41 0.48
C ARG A 341 1.12 2.35 -0.66
N ALA A 342 2.40 2.42 -1.02
CA ALA A 342 2.87 3.22 -2.15
C ALA A 342 2.24 2.74 -3.47
N GLN A 343 2.16 1.42 -3.69
CA GLN A 343 1.51 0.83 -4.87
C GLN A 343 0.00 1.15 -4.91
N TYR A 344 -0.69 1.03 -3.78
CA TYR A 344 -2.12 1.38 -3.67
C TYR A 344 -2.36 2.87 -3.97
N ILE A 345 -1.54 3.76 -3.41
CA ILE A 345 -1.63 5.20 -3.65
C ILE A 345 -1.35 5.53 -5.12
N ASP A 346 -0.26 5.01 -5.71
CA ASP A 346 0.10 5.23 -7.12
C ASP A 346 -1.04 4.78 -8.05
N LEU A 347 -1.55 3.56 -7.89
CA LEU A 347 -2.65 3.05 -8.72
C LEU A 347 -3.94 3.86 -8.54
N SER A 348 -4.27 4.25 -7.31
CA SER A 348 -5.47 5.06 -7.04
C SER A 348 -5.36 6.46 -7.66
N LEU A 349 -4.19 7.10 -7.57
CA LEU A 349 -3.96 8.40 -8.20
C LEU A 349 -4.06 8.30 -9.73
N ARG A 350 -3.49 7.26 -10.33
CA ARG A 350 -3.58 7.00 -11.78
C ARG A 350 -5.01 6.77 -12.24
N GLU A 351 -5.78 5.97 -11.50
CA GLU A 351 -7.19 5.73 -11.80
C GLU A 351 -8.01 7.02 -11.72
N ASN A 352 -7.82 7.82 -10.68
CA ASN A 352 -8.49 9.11 -10.55
C ASN A 352 -8.10 10.07 -11.69
N ALA A 353 -6.82 10.12 -12.06
CA ALA A 353 -6.34 10.94 -13.17
C ALA A 353 -6.93 10.47 -14.51
N PHE A 354 -7.02 9.16 -14.73
CA PHE A 354 -7.63 8.57 -15.92
C PHE A 354 -9.12 8.92 -16.01
N LEU A 355 -9.87 8.73 -14.93
CA LEU A 355 -11.29 9.07 -14.83
C LEU A 355 -11.55 10.57 -15.02
N ALA A 356 -10.69 11.42 -14.49
CA ALA A 356 -10.77 12.87 -14.66
C ALA A 356 -10.43 13.29 -16.10
N ALA A 357 -9.43 12.66 -16.73
CA ALA A 357 -9.00 12.96 -18.09
C ALA A 357 -9.98 12.44 -19.15
N GLU A 358 -10.68 11.33 -18.88
CA GLU A 358 -11.82 10.86 -19.67
C GLU A 358 -13.08 11.74 -19.49
N SER A 359 -12.92 12.99 -19.00
CA SER A 359 -14.00 13.96 -18.98
C SER A 359 -14.71 13.95 -20.33
N GLN A 360 -16.04 13.82 -20.32
CA GLN A 360 -16.91 13.80 -21.50
C GLN A 360 -16.85 15.09 -22.31
N VAL A 361 -15.87 15.97 -22.08
CA VAL A 361 -15.78 17.30 -22.61
C VAL A 361 -14.32 17.62 -22.91
N THR A 362 -14.02 18.00 -24.15
CA THR A 362 -12.79 18.74 -24.49
C THR A 362 -13.11 20.19 -24.78
N THR A 363 -12.27 21.11 -24.32
CA THR A 363 -12.43 22.56 -24.49
C THR A 363 -11.26 23.19 -25.25
N GLY A 364 -11.58 24.10 -26.15
CA GLY A 364 -10.61 24.81 -27.00
C GLY A 364 -10.54 24.25 -28.41
N ARG A 365 -9.58 24.76 -29.19
CA ARG A 365 -9.41 24.42 -30.60
C ARG A 365 -8.57 23.15 -30.75
N HIS A 366 -9.16 22.12 -31.33
CA HIS A 366 -8.46 20.89 -31.69
C HIS A 366 -7.36 21.12 -32.74
N PRO A 367 -6.31 20.28 -32.76
CA PRO A 367 -5.26 20.35 -33.78
C PRO A 367 -5.84 20.27 -35.19
N ASP A 368 -5.25 21.02 -36.13
CA ASP A 368 -5.59 20.87 -37.56
C ASP A 368 -5.14 19.50 -38.10
N MET A 369 -4.17 18.87 -37.42
CA MET A 369 -3.71 17.51 -37.71
C MET A 369 -3.10 16.84 -36.48
N THR A 370 -3.43 15.55 -36.31
CA THR A 370 -2.80 14.66 -35.35
C THR A 370 -2.23 13.46 -36.10
N LEU A 371 -0.93 13.20 -35.92
CA LEU A 371 -0.21 12.08 -36.55
C LEU A 371 0.29 11.12 -35.46
N TYR A 372 0.31 9.83 -35.76
CA TYR A 372 0.67 8.79 -34.79
C TYR A 372 1.91 8.05 -35.26
N LEU A 373 2.99 8.14 -34.49
CA LEU A 373 4.23 7.46 -34.80
C LEU A 373 4.38 6.23 -33.89
N PRO A 374 4.74 5.05 -34.45
CA PRO A 374 4.99 3.87 -33.65
C PRO A 374 6.22 4.08 -32.78
N ALA A 375 6.13 3.61 -31.54
CA ALA A 375 7.29 3.46 -30.65
C ALA A 375 7.95 2.11 -30.95
N ALA A 376 9.27 2.04 -30.77
CA ALA A 376 9.98 0.78 -30.88
C ALA A 376 9.57 -0.17 -29.74
N ASP A 377 9.20 -1.39 -30.07
CA ASP A 377 9.03 -2.49 -29.12
C ASP A 377 9.60 -3.79 -29.72
N SER A 378 9.35 -4.95 -29.09
CA SER A 378 9.90 -6.22 -29.57
C SER A 378 9.38 -6.67 -30.94
N VAL A 379 8.29 -6.09 -31.43
CA VAL A 379 7.56 -6.51 -32.64
C VAL A 379 7.43 -5.37 -33.66
N THR A 380 7.42 -4.13 -33.18
CA THR A 380 7.16 -2.91 -33.94
C THR A 380 8.45 -2.14 -34.15
N ILE A 381 8.79 -1.94 -35.42
CA ILE A 381 9.84 -1.01 -35.83
C ILE A 381 9.32 0.42 -35.62
N GLY A 382 9.96 1.18 -34.73
CA GLY A 382 9.48 2.50 -34.35
C GLY A 382 10.57 3.36 -33.72
N LEU A 383 10.16 4.48 -33.14
CA LEU A 383 11.07 5.43 -32.51
C LEU A 383 11.41 5.04 -31.06
N ASP A 384 12.65 5.29 -30.65
CA ASP A 384 13.16 5.05 -29.30
C ASP A 384 12.59 6.08 -28.31
N GLU A 385 11.64 5.64 -27.47
CA GLU A 385 10.95 6.48 -26.49
C GLU A 385 11.91 7.12 -25.48
N LYS A 386 12.95 6.37 -25.06
CA LYS A 386 13.92 6.86 -24.08
C LYS A 386 14.76 8.00 -24.64
N LYS A 387 15.23 7.89 -25.88
CA LYS A 387 15.99 8.97 -26.53
C LYS A 387 15.13 10.20 -26.78
N ILE A 388 13.86 10.03 -27.14
CA ILE A 388 12.92 11.15 -27.28
C ILE A 388 12.76 11.86 -25.94
N MET A 389 12.57 11.14 -24.83
CA MET A 389 12.48 11.75 -23.50
C MET A 389 13.73 12.53 -23.10
N GLN A 390 14.91 11.99 -23.40
CA GLN A 390 16.18 12.67 -23.13
C GLN A 390 16.28 13.97 -23.93
N ALA A 391 15.93 13.93 -25.22
CA ALA A 391 15.87 15.13 -26.04
C ALA A 391 14.83 16.13 -25.52
N MET A 392 13.66 15.69 -25.05
CA MET A 392 12.66 16.57 -24.41
C MET A 392 13.22 17.28 -23.17
N ALA A 393 14.08 16.61 -22.39
CA ALA A 393 14.75 17.21 -21.26
C ALA A 393 15.77 18.27 -21.70
N GLU A 394 16.57 17.99 -22.73
CA GLU A 394 17.54 18.93 -23.28
C GLU A 394 16.88 20.17 -23.88
N GLU A 395 15.73 20.00 -24.55
CA GLU A 395 14.94 21.10 -25.10
C GLU A 395 14.45 22.07 -24.01
N LYS A 396 14.21 21.58 -22.79
CA LYS A 396 13.74 22.41 -21.67
C LYS A 396 14.66 23.55 -21.32
N ASP A 397 15.96 23.35 -21.51
CA ASP A 397 16.98 24.35 -21.21
C ASP A 397 17.29 25.27 -22.40
N GLN A 398 16.66 25.03 -23.56
CA GLN A 398 16.85 25.84 -24.76
C GLN A 398 15.97 27.09 -24.75
N THR A 399 16.46 28.16 -25.36
CA THR A 399 15.73 29.43 -25.46
C THR A 399 14.90 29.50 -26.72
N TYR A 400 13.61 29.84 -26.60
CA TYR A 400 12.71 29.95 -27.74
C TYR A 400 13.09 31.10 -28.68
N SER A 401 13.08 30.81 -29.97
CA SER A 401 13.25 31.75 -31.08
C SER A 401 12.36 31.34 -32.24
N PHE A 402 11.47 32.25 -32.66
CA PHE A 402 10.50 31.99 -33.72
C PHE A 402 11.04 31.41 -35.03
N ILE A 403 12.26 31.78 -35.43
CA ILE A 403 12.78 31.41 -36.74
C ILE A 403 13.66 30.15 -36.67
N VAL A 404 14.54 30.06 -35.68
CA VAL A 404 15.57 29.03 -35.62
C VAL A 404 15.26 27.96 -34.56
N ASN A 405 14.71 28.37 -33.41
CA ASN A 405 14.46 27.49 -32.28
C ASN A 405 13.01 27.58 -31.81
N ASN A 406 12.08 27.03 -32.59
CA ASN A 406 10.65 27.12 -32.35
C ASN A 406 10.04 25.74 -32.05
N CYS A 407 8.74 25.68 -31.84
CA CYS A 407 8.03 24.42 -31.55
C CYS A 407 8.26 23.36 -32.64
N ALA A 408 8.30 23.75 -33.92
CA ALA A 408 8.51 22.82 -35.03
C ALA A 408 9.95 22.27 -35.07
N SER A 409 10.98 23.11 -34.87
CA SER A 409 12.37 22.61 -34.82
C SER A 409 12.65 21.77 -33.57
N SER A 410 12.08 22.16 -32.42
CA SER A 410 12.18 21.42 -31.16
C SER A 410 11.56 20.02 -31.25
N VAL A 411 10.32 19.92 -31.74
CA VAL A 411 9.64 18.62 -31.96
C VAL A 411 10.41 17.77 -32.97
N LYS A 412 10.91 18.36 -34.06
CA LYS A 412 11.72 17.63 -35.04
C LYS A 412 13.02 17.08 -34.42
N ARG A 413 13.72 17.85 -33.58
CA ARG A 413 14.93 17.39 -32.89
C ARG A 413 14.63 16.21 -31.97
N CYS A 414 13.55 16.29 -31.19
CA CYS A 414 13.12 15.19 -30.34
C CYS A 414 12.82 13.92 -31.15
N LEU A 415 12.05 14.03 -32.24
CA LEU A 415 11.73 12.89 -33.10
C LEU A 415 12.97 12.30 -33.77
N LEU A 416 13.90 13.14 -34.24
CA LEU A 416 15.16 12.69 -34.84
C LEU A 416 16.05 11.97 -33.82
N ALA A 417 16.10 12.41 -32.56
CA ALA A 417 16.83 11.72 -31.50
C ALA A 417 16.30 10.30 -31.26
N GLY A 418 14.99 10.09 -31.45
CA GLY A 418 14.36 8.77 -31.40
C GLY A 418 14.70 7.84 -32.58
N ILE A 419 15.31 8.34 -33.65
CA ILE A 419 15.75 7.52 -34.79
C ILE A 419 17.18 7.06 -34.53
N ASP A 420 17.34 5.78 -34.20
CA ASP A 420 18.67 5.19 -34.05
C ASP A 420 19.34 4.91 -35.41
N ASN A 421 20.62 4.53 -35.38
CA ASN A 421 21.38 4.30 -36.61
C ASN A 421 20.83 3.12 -37.44
N ALA A 422 20.24 2.12 -36.78
CA ALA A 422 19.68 0.95 -37.46
C ALA A 422 18.40 1.34 -38.22
N LEU A 423 17.47 2.02 -37.56
CA LEU A 423 16.25 2.54 -38.16
C LEU A 423 16.57 3.55 -39.25
N LYS A 424 17.54 4.45 -39.02
CA LYS A 424 17.98 5.40 -40.04
C LYS A 424 18.43 4.69 -41.32
N LYS A 425 19.21 3.62 -41.21
CA LYS A 425 19.65 2.84 -42.36
C LYS A 425 18.47 2.17 -43.08
N GLN A 426 17.56 1.54 -42.34
CA GLN A 426 16.35 0.93 -42.92
C GLN A 426 15.46 1.94 -43.66
N LEU A 427 15.32 3.15 -43.11
CA LEU A 427 14.58 4.24 -43.72
C LEU A 427 15.28 4.77 -44.99
N GLN A 428 16.61 4.82 -45.00
CA GLN A 428 17.40 5.16 -46.19
C GLN A 428 17.28 4.09 -47.28
N ASP A 429 17.30 2.81 -46.90
CA ASP A 429 17.13 1.68 -47.81
C ASP A 429 15.72 1.68 -48.47
N GLN A 430 14.72 2.27 -47.81
CA GLN A 430 13.39 2.52 -48.39
C GLN A 430 13.30 3.78 -49.27
N GLY A 431 14.40 4.53 -49.45
CA GLY A 431 14.47 5.69 -50.35
C GLY A 431 14.38 7.05 -49.66
N LEU A 432 14.56 7.14 -48.33
CA LEU A 432 14.66 8.45 -47.67
C LEU A 432 16.05 9.06 -47.82
N GLU A 433 16.08 10.26 -48.38
CA GLU A 433 17.31 11.04 -48.59
C GLU A 433 18.05 11.35 -47.27
N PRO A 434 19.40 11.39 -47.25
CA PRO A 434 20.18 11.74 -46.06
C PRO A 434 19.80 13.09 -45.41
N ASP A 435 19.36 14.05 -46.22
CA ASP A 435 18.92 15.37 -45.76
C ASP A 435 17.58 15.35 -45.00
N PHE A 436 16.81 14.27 -45.11
CA PHE A 436 15.60 14.06 -44.31
C PHE A 436 15.89 14.08 -42.81
N PHE A 437 17.06 13.56 -42.42
CA PHE A 437 17.50 13.42 -41.03
C PHE A 437 18.17 14.67 -40.46
N LYS A 438 18.12 15.80 -41.18
CA LYS A 438 18.69 17.08 -40.74
C LYS A 438 17.58 18.08 -40.39
N VAL A 439 17.80 18.87 -39.34
CA VAL A 439 16.94 20.00 -39.00
C VAL A 439 17.30 21.17 -39.92
N LYS A 440 16.31 21.73 -40.64
CA LYS A 440 16.56 22.89 -41.49
C LYS A 440 16.69 24.15 -40.62
N LYS A 441 17.44 25.13 -41.11
CA LYS A 441 17.63 26.42 -40.40
C LYS A 441 16.30 27.13 -40.08
N ILE A 442 15.28 26.91 -40.91
CA ILE A 442 13.93 27.44 -40.71
C ILE A 442 12.92 26.29 -40.80
N GLU A 443 12.35 25.93 -39.65
CA GLU A 443 11.26 24.96 -39.54
C GLU A 443 9.94 25.66 -39.23
N THR A 444 8.84 25.10 -39.74
CA THR A 444 7.50 25.69 -39.71
C THR A 444 6.49 24.56 -39.49
N CYS A 445 5.31 24.84 -38.94
CA CYS A 445 4.28 23.80 -38.73
C CYS A 445 3.94 23.04 -40.02
N GLN A 446 3.89 23.76 -41.16
CA GLN A 446 3.62 23.16 -42.47
C GLN A 446 4.77 22.25 -42.96
N SER A 447 6.02 22.55 -42.64
CA SER A 447 7.15 21.69 -43.00
C SER A 447 7.27 20.47 -42.13
N LEU A 448 7.05 20.65 -40.82
CA LEU A 448 7.02 19.55 -39.89
C LEU A 448 5.86 18.60 -40.24
N LYS A 449 4.67 19.12 -40.54
CA LYS A 449 3.54 18.33 -41.04
C LYS A 449 3.93 17.42 -42.21
N LYS A 450 4.57 17.97 -43.25
CA LYS A 450 5.02 17.18 -44.41
C LYS A 450 6.05 16.13 -44.00
N TRP A 451 7.03 16.53 -43.19
CA TRP A 451 8.11 15.65 -42.73
C TRP A 451 7.58 14.49 -41.88
N THR A 452 6.72 14.76 -40.90
CA THR A 452 6.13 13.77 -40.00
C THR A 452 5.24 12.80 -40.76
N LYS A 453 4.44 13.28 -41.73
CA LYS A 453 3.62 12.41 -42.58
C LYS A 453 4.47 11.46 -43.44
N THR A 454 5.60 11.96 -43.95
CA THR A 454 6.56 11.13 -44.68
C THR A 454 7.19 10.08 -43.75
N LEU A 455 7.56 10.45 -42.51
CA LEU A 455 8.10 9.51 -41.52
C LEU A 455 7.08 8.42 -41.16
N GLU A 456 5.85 8.82 -40.83
CA GLU A 456 4.74 7.91 -40.51
C GLU A 456 4.52 6.87 -41.62
N HIS A 457 4.46 7.32 -42.88
CA HIS A 457 4.29 6.44 -44.02
C HIS A 457 5.40 5.38 -44.14
N HIS A 458 6.68 5.78 -44.02
CA HIS A 458 7.79 4.83 -44.12
C HIS A 458 7.84 3.87 -42.93
N LEU A 459 7.52 4.33 -41.72
CA LEU A 459 7.41 3.45 -40.54
C LEU A 459 6.28 2.43 -40.70
N ILE A 460 5.13 2.83 -41.23
CA ILE A 460 4.03 1.90 -41.56
C ILE A 460 4.52 0.88 -42.61
N MET A 461 5.25 1.32 -43.63
CA MET A 461 5.75 0.42 -44.66
C MET A 461 6.79 -0.58 -44.14
N LEU A 462 7.71 -0.15 -43.28
CA LEU A 462 8.68 -1.04 -42.61
C LEU A 462 7.97 -2.11 -41.78
N ASN A 463 7.00 -1.72 -40.95
CA ASN A 463 6.23 -2.66 -40.15
C ASN A 463 5.41 -3.63 -41.02
N ALA A 464 4.78 -3.13 -42.08
CA ALA A 464 4.04 -3.98 -43.01
C ALA A 464 4.95 -5.00 -43.74
N ALA A 465 6.19 -4.62 -44.05
CA ALA A 465 7.16 -5.52 -44.65
C ALA A 465 7.65 -6.59 -43.66
N ALA A 466 7.94 -6.21 -42.41
CA ALA A 466 8.38 -7.11 -41.35
C ALA A 466 7.34 -8.20 -41.03
N HIS A 467 6.05 -7.88 -41.06
CA HIS A 467 4.98 -8.85 -40.84
C HIS A 467 4.71 -9.79 -42.04
N ARG A 468 5.21 -9.48 -43.25
CA ARG A 468 5.05 -10.35 -44.43
C ARG A 468 6.07 -11.48 -44.49
N SER A 469 7.26 -11.31 -43.90
CA SER A 469 8.30 -12.34 -43.88
C SER A 469 7.96 -13.58 -43.04
N GLU A 470 7.00 -13.48 -42.11
CA GLU A 470 6.54 -14.64 -41.31
C GLU A 470 5.44 -15.47 -42.01
N THR A 471 4.88 -15.00 -43.13
CA THR A 471 3.76 -15.66 -43.83
C THR A 471 4.13 -16.27 -45.19
N THR A 472 5.41 -16.27 -45.57
CA THR A 472 5.88 -16.98 -46.77
C THR A 472 6.25 -18.42 -46.38
N PRO A 473 5.50 -19.45 -46.82
CA PRO A 473 5.99 -20.81 -46.70
C PRO A 473 7.26 -20.91 -47.55
N SER A 474 8.34 -21.41 -46.95
CA SER A 474 9.54 -21.80 -47.68
C SER A 474 9.14 -22.86 -48.71
N MET A 475 8.90 -22.44 -49.95
CA MET A 475 9.00 -23.35 -51.07
C MET A 475 10.49 -23.63 -51.25
N ASN A 476 10.96 -24.71 -50.62
CA ASN A 476 12.18 -25.37 -51.00
C ASN A 476 12.02 -25.82 -52.46
N LEU A 477 12.84 -25.25 -53.35
CA LEU A 477 13.11 -25.79 -54.69
C LEU A 477 14.26 -26.78 -54.59
#